data_AF-A0A1Z1WLY3-F1
#
_entry.id   AF-A0A1Z1WLY3-F1
#
_cell.length_a   1.000
_cell.length_b   1.000
_cell.length_c   1.000
_cell.angle_alpha   90.00
_cell.angle_beta   90.00
_cell.angle_gamma   90.00
#
_symmetry.space_group_name_H-M   'P 1'
#
loop_
_entity.id
_entity.type
_entity.pdbx_description
1 polymer ?
#
loop_
_entity_poly.entity_id
_entity_poly.type
_entity_poly.pdbx_seq_one_letter_code
_entity_poly.pdbx_strand_id
1 'polypeptide(L)'
;MNLATVPADVAKIVFLVFTHDAAARAHNFGQVRHAYIRVVNQADGVEIARYDLSEDAVTETAMVFGELYRNGAEWKFRAVGQGYVSGLVGIAQDFGVSL
;
A
#
# COMPACT_ATOMS: atom_id res chain seq x y z
N MET A 1 7.93 -3.31 11.29
CA MET A 1 9.03 -2.69 10.52
C MET A 1 9.83 -1.81 11.47
N ASN A 2 11.16 -1.94 11.52
CA ASN A 2 11.98 -1.03 12.33
C ASN A 2 12.40 0.18 11.47
N LEU A 3 11.84 1.34 11.77
CA LEU A 3 12.13 2.58 11.03
C LEU A 3 13.48 3.21 11.39
N ALA A 4 14.07 2.82 12.52
CA ALA A 4 15.38 3.30 12.95
C ALA A 4 16.53 2.69 12.13
N THR A 5 16.30 1.54 11.48
CA THR A 5 17.30 0.87 10.63
C THR A 5 17.18 1.23 9.15
N VAL A 6 16.21 2.08 8.79
CA VAL A 6 16.03 2.51 7.40
C VAL A 6 17.17 3.47 7.03
N PRO A 7 17.90 3.21 5.93
CA PRO A 7 18.97 4.09 5.46
C PRO A 7 18.56 5.56 5.32
N ALA A 8 19.52 6.47 5.49
CA ALA A 8 19.27 7.90 5.52
C ALA A 8 18.85 8.47 4.14
N ASP A 9 19.27 7.84 3.06
CA ASP A 9 18.92 8.16 1.68
C ASP A 9 17.51 7.70 1.28
N VAL A 10 16.89 6.80 2.05
CA VAL A 10 15.48 6.42 1.85
C VAL A 10 14.57 7.50 2.45
N ALA A 11 13.94 8.28 1.58
CA ALA A 11 13.03 9.36 1.95
C ALA A 11 11.57 8.88 2.19
N LYS A 12 11.17 7.78 1.55
CA LYS A 12 9.80 7.29 1.54
C LYS A 12 9.76 5.77 1.38
N ILE A 13 8.81 5.12 2.05
CA ILE A 13 8.44 3.72 1.89
C ILE A 13 6.97 3.66 1.51
N VAL A 14 6.67 3.06 0.36
CA VAL A 14 5.31 2.95 -0.15
C VAL A 14 4.78 1.54 0.10
N PHE A 15 3.56 1.45 0.62
CA PHE A 15 2.84 0.21 0.85
C PHE A 15 1.80 0.05 -0.24
N LEU A 16 1.93 -1.02 -1.01
CA LEU A 16 0.98 -1.40 -2.04
C LEU A 16 0.45 -2.81 -1.75
N VAL A 17 -0.73 -3.09 -2.28
CA VAL A 17 -1.36 -4.41 -2.28
C VAL A 17 -1.79 -4.73 -3.70
N PHE A 18 -1.68 -5.98 -4.12
CA PHE A 18 -2.15 -6.44 -5.42
C PHE A 18 -2.66 -7.87 -5.34
N THR A 19 -3.56 -8.22 -6.26
CA THR A 19 -4.03 -9.58 -6.44
C THR A 19 -3.11 -10.31 -7.41
N HIS A 20 -2.45 -11.37 -6.93
CA HIS A 20 -1.59 -12.20 -7.77
C HIS A 20 -2.41 -12.94 -8.84
N ASP A 21 -1.92 -13.00 -10.07
CA ASP A 21 -2.59 -13.60 -11.23
C ASP A 21 -4.00 -13.05 -11.53
N ALA A 22 -4.29 -11.81 -11.14
CA ALA A 22 -5.62 -11.20 -11.29
C ALA A 22 -6.21 -11.35 -12.71
N ALA A 23 -5.38 -11.13 -13.75
CA ALA A 23 -5.78 -11.27 -15.15
C ALA A 23 -6.11 -12.72 -15.54
N ALA A 24 -5.32 -13.69 -15.08
CA ALA A 24 -5.53 -15.11 -15.39
C ALA A 24 -6.71 -15.71 -14.62
N ARG A 25 -7.01 -15.18 -13.43
CA ARG A 25 -8.09 -15.67 -12.54
C ARG A 25 -9.37 -14.85 -12.63
N ALA A 26 -9.39 -13.77 -13.42
CA ALA A 26 -10.47 -12.78 -13.46
C ALA A 26 -10.88 -12.32 -12.04
N HIS A 27 -9.89 -12.12 -11.17
CA HIS A 27 -10.09 -11.74 -9.78
C HIS A 27 -9.75 -10.26 -9.53
N ASN A 28 -10.54 -9.60 -8.70
CA ASN A 28 -10.33 -8.22 -8.25
C ASN A 28 -10.60 -8.09 -6.74
N PHE A 29 -10.32 -6.94 -6.15
CA PHE A 29 -10.51 -6.75 -4.71
C PHE A 29 -11.99 -6.85 -4.28
N GLY A 30 -12.95 -6.55 -5.15
CA GLY A 30 -14.38 -6.70 -4.86
C GLY A 30 -14.82 -8.13 -4.52
N GLN A 31 -14.00 -9.14 -4.86
CA GLN A 31 -14.25 -10.54 -4.51
C GLN A 31 -13.61 -10.97 -3.19
N VAL A 32 -12.73 -10.15 -2.62
CA VAL A 32 -12.05 -10.44 -1.35
C VAL A 32 -12.85 -9.81 -0.21
N ARG A 33 -13.60 -10.64 0.52
CA ARG A 33 -14.41 -10.18 1.66
C ARG A 33 -13.52 -9.75 2.83
N HIS A 34 -13.90 -8.65 3.48
CA HIS A 34 -13.19 -8.09 4.64
C HIS A 34 -11.72 -7.82 4.36
N ALA A 35 -11.42 -7.40 3.13
CA ALA A 35 -10.07 -7.03 2.74
C ALA A 35 -9.78 -5.65 3.34
N TYR A 36 -8.78 -5.56 4.21
CA TYR A 36 -8.35 -4.28 4.76
C TYR A 36 -6.85 -4.25 4.92
N ILE A 37 -6.30 -3.04 4.99
CA ILE A 37 -4.92 -2.79 5.36
C ILE A 37 -4.89 -1.76 6.48
N ARG A 38 -3.96 -1.92 7.42
CA ARG A 38 -3.81 -1.03 8.56
C ARG A 38 -2.36 -0.82 8.93
N VAL A 39 -2.08 0.33 9.53
CA VAL A 39 -0.80 0.67 10.14
C VAL A 39 -1.01 0.74 11.64
N VAL A 40 -0.19 -0.02 12.37
CA VAL A 40 -0.21 -0.05 13.83
C VAL A 40 1.17 0.32 14.33
N ASN A 41 1.23 1.26 15.27
CA ASN A 41 2.46 1.54 15.99
C ASN A 41 2.75 0.37 16.94
N GLN A 42 3.89 -0.29 16.76
CA GLN A 42 4.24 -1.46 17.56
C GLN A 42 4.58 -1.10 19.02
N ALA A 43 4.98 0.15 19.30
CA ALA A 43 5.40 0.57 20.64
C ALA A 43 4.23 0.64 21.64
N ASP A 44 3.06 1.05 21.19
CA ASP A 44 1.87 1.31 22.01
C ASP A 44 0.63 0.53 21.54
N GLY A 45 0.70 -0.15 20.39
CA GLY A 45 -0.42 -0.88 19.80
C GLY A 45 -1.48 -0.01 19.14
N VAL A 46 -1.24 1.31 19.03
CA VAL A 46 -2.22 2.25 18.48
C VAL A 46 -2.32 2.07 16.97
N GLU A 47 -3.56 1.91 16.49
CA GLU A 47 -3.85 1.91 15.06
C GLU A 47 -3.75 3.35 14.54
N ILE A 48 -2.76 3.60 13.68
CA ILE A 48 -2.48 4.91 13.07
C ILE A 48 -3.45 5.18 11.92
N ALA A 49 -3.74 4.15 11.14
CA ALA A 49 -4.66 4.23 10.00
C ALA A 49 -5.17 2.84 9.60
N ARG A 50 -6.36 2.81 9.01
CA ARG A 50 -6.98 1.63 8.41
C ARG A 50 -7.75 2.03 7.17
N TYR A 51 -7.76 1.15 6.17
CA TYR A 51 -8.53 1.32 4.94
C TYR A 51 -9.16 -0.01 4.55
N ASP A 52 -10.44 0.05 4.20
CA ASP A 52 -11.21 -1.11 3.76
C ASP A 52 -11.18 -1.19 2.23
N LEU A 53 -10.66 -2.28 1.71
CA LEU A 53 -10.47 -2.52 0.27
C LEU A 53 -11.76 -3.02 -0.38
N SER A 54 -12.72 -3.52 0.42
CA SER A 54 -13.94 -4.15 -0.06
C SER A 54 -14.93 -3.15 -0.68
N GLU A 55 -14.89 -1.89 -0.25
CA GLU A 55 -15.89 -0.88 -0.59
C GLU A 55 -15.43 0.08 -1.70
N ASP A 56 -14.12 0.37 -1.79
CA ASP A 56 -13.60 1.47 -2.63
C ASP A 56 -12.83 1.05 -3.89
N ALA A 57 -12.37 -0.21 -3.99
CA ALA A 57 -11.46 -0.68 -5.06
C ALA A 57 -12.01 -1.88 -5.85
N VAL A 58 -13.29 -1.82 -6.24
CA VAL A 58 -14.04 -2.98 -6.76
C VAL A 58 -13.54 -3.47 -8.13
N THR A 59 -12.96 -2.60 -8.95
CA THR A 59 -12.52 -2.96 -10.32
C THR A 59 -11.00 -3.11 -10.46
N GLU A 60 -10.27 -2.66 -9.46
CA GLU A 60 -8.82 -2.58 -9.44
C GLU A 60 -8.20 -3.90 -9.00
N THR A 61 -6.98 -4.15 -9.49
CA THR A 61 -6.22 -5.37 -9.19
C THR A 61 -4.95 -5.09 -8.40
N ALA A 62 -4.57 -3.82 -8.30
CA ALA A 62 -3.53 -3.33 -7.41
C ALA A 62 -3.92 -1.96 -6.84
N MET A 63 -3.35 -1.60 -5.70
CA MET A 63 -3.60 -0.35 -5.02
C MET A 63 -2.37 0.09 -4.23
N VAL A 64 -2.02 1.38 -4.32
CA VAL A 64 -1.13 2.04 -3.37
C VAL A 64 -1.96 2.48 -2.17
N PHE A 65 -1.74 1.83 -1.04
CA PHE A 65 -2.49 2.11 0.19
C PHE A 65 -2.03 3.40 0.84
N GLY A 66 -0.73 3.55 1.00
CA GLY A 66 -0.18 4.66 1.76
C GLY A 66 1.33 4.64 1.75
N GLU A 67 1.89 5.67 2.36
CA GLU A 67 3.32 5.85 2.41
C GLU A 67 3.75 6.27 3.81
N LEU A 68 4.88 5.74 4.24
CA LEU A 68 5.67 6.35 5.31
C LEU A 68 6.70 7.27 4.66
N TYR A 69 6.78 8.51 5.13
CA TYR A 69 7.73 9.49 4.61
C TYR A 69 8.45 10.20 5.75
N ARG A 70 9.69 10.61 5.50
CA ARG A 70 10.46 11.41 6.46
C ARG A 70 9.90 12.82 6.51
N ASN A 71 9.68 13.32 7.72
CA ASN A 71 9.34 14.70 8.02
C ASN A 71 10.31 15.21 9.09
N GLY A 72 11.44 15.77 8.66
CA GLY A 72 12.56 16.08 9.54
C GLY A 72 13.19 14.79 10.08
N ALA A 73 13.33 14.68 11.39
CA ALA A 73 13.87 13.49 12.06
C ALA A 73 12.83 12.37 12.28
N GLU A 74 11.56 12.65 12.00
CA GLU A 74 10.45 11.74 12.28
C GLU A 74 9.92 11.06 11.02
N TRP A 75 9.23 9.94 11.22
CA TRP A 75 8.44 9.29 10.18
C TRP A 75 6.97 9.64 10.35
N LYS A 76 6.29 9.95 9.25
CA LYS A 76 4.84 10.17 9.22
C LYS A 76 4.19 9.21 8.24
N PHE A 77 2.96 8.81 8.55
CA PHE A 77 2.13 8.02 7.65
C PHE A 77 1.14 8.92 6.90
N ARG A 78 0.98 8.67 5.61
CA ARG A 78 -0.05 9.27 4.76
C ARG A 78 -0.83 8.16 4.06
N ALA A 79 -2.14 8.13 4.30
CA ALA A 79 -3.05 7.33 3.49
C ALA A 79 -3.14 7.93 2.07
N VAL A 80 -3.09 7.07 1.05
CA VAL A 80 -3.13 7.44 -0.37
C VAL A 80 -4.39 6.88 -1.03
N GLY A 81 -4.65 5.58 -0.94
CA GLY A 81 -5.86 4.95 -1.49
C GLY A 81 -5.97 5.03 -3.02
N GLN A 82 -4.86 4.91 -3.75
CA GLN A 82 -4.86 5.01 -5.21
C GLN A 82 -4.92 3.62 -5.85
N GLY A 83 -6.04 3.33 -6.51
CA GLY A 83 -6.25 2.10 -7.27
C GLY A 83 -5.57 2.10 -8.65
N TYR A 84 -5.20 0.91 -9.12
CA TYR A 84 -4.53 0.68 -10.41
C TYR A 84 -5.23 -0.45 -11.18
N VAL A 85 -5.89 -0.07 -12.28
CA VAL A 85 -6.51 -1.02 -13.23
C VAL A 85 -5.44 -1.81 -13.99
N SER A 86 -4.31 -1.17 -14.29
CA SER A 86 -3.12 -1.78 -14.90
C SER A 86 -2.36 -2.73 -13.95
N GLY A 87 -2.86 -2.90 -12.72
CA GLY A 87 -2.29 -3.81 -11.73
C GLY A 87 -0.88 -3.41 -11.29
N LEU A 88 -0.10 -4.40 -10.85
CA LEU A 88 1.26 -4.18 -10.33
C LEU A 88 2.19 -3.54 -11.37
N VAL A 89 1.98 -3.81 -12.66
CA VAL A 89 2.78 -3.23 -13.75
C VAL A 89 2.65 -1.71 -13.79
N GLY A 90 1.43 -1.19 -13.63
CA GLY A 90 1.22 0.26 -13.58
C GLY A 90 1.93 0.91 -12.40
N ILE A 91 1.88 0.26 -11.23
CA ILE A 91 2.60 0.74 -10.05
C ILE A 91 4.10 0.74 -10.32
N ALA A 92 4.66 -0.36 -10.84
CA ALA A 92 6.09 -0.45 -11.12
C ALA A 92 6.56 0.64 -12.09
N GLN A 93 5.78 0.95 -13.14
CA GLN A 93 6.08 2.03 -14.07
C GLN A 93 6.10 3.40 -13.39
N ASP A 94 5.10 3.71 -12.56
CA ASP A 94 5.03 4.99 -11.82
C ASP A 94 6.21 5.17 -10.85
N PHE A 95 6.71 4.06 -10.29
CA PHE A 95 7.88 4.07 -9.39
C PHE A 95 9.22 3.82 -10.10
N GLY A 96 9.23 3.65 -11.44
CA GLY A 96 10.44 3.41 -12.22
C GLY A 96 11.12 2.05 -11.96
N VAL A 97 10.37 1.04 -11.53
CA VAL A 97 10.84 -0.31 -11.23
C VAL A 97 10.59 -1.23 -12.43
N SER A 98 11.55 -2.11 -12.73
CA SER A 98 11.36 -3.23 -13.67
C SER A 98 10.88 -4.48 -12.93
N LEU A 99 9.82 -5.12 -13.43
CA LEU A 99 9.24 -6.37 -12.90
C LEU A 99 9.81 -7.60 -13.61
#